data_AF-A0AA38WII6-F1
#
_entry.id   AF-A0AA38WII6-F1
#
_cell.length_a   1.000
_cell.length_b   1.000
_cell.length_c   1.000
_cell.angle_alpha   90.00
_cell.angle_beta   90.00
_cell.angle_gamma   90.00
#
_symmetry.space_group_name_H-M   'P 1'
#
loop_
_entity.id
_entity.type
_entity.pdbx_description
1 polymer ?
#
loop_
_entity_poly.entity_id
_entity_poly.type
_entity_poly.pdbx_seq_one_letter_code
_entity_poly.pdbx_strand_id
1 'polypeptide(L)'
;MNTNLPEYLNLKKVFLKTLNFIDDGRAKKLSKAKQKREKMLWRTTGNKIDCGIFVMRHMETFMGGNKNQIENLRYKYVAKILQLSLNVNIDFVKAEVDIFTKQPIEKRGSS
;
A
#
# COMPACT_ATOMS: atom_id res chain seq x y z
N MET A 1 16.47 19.04 -19.62
CA MET A 1 16.34 19.34 -18.18
C MET A 1 17.12 18.27 -17.42
N ASN A 2 18.20 18.68 -16.75
CA ASN A 2 19.09 17.78 -16.01
C ASN A 2 18.54 17.62 -14.59
N THR A 3 17.78 16.57 -14.31
CA THR A 3 17.19 16.35 -12.98
C THR A 3 18.15 15.52 -12.14
N ASN A 4 19.09 16.16 -11.47
CA ASN A 4 19.78 15.57 -10.32
C ASN A 4 18.77 15.50 -9.17
N LEU A 5 17.98 14.41 -9.12
CA LEU A 5 17.15 14.13 -7.97
C LEU A 5 18.05 13.72 -6.78
N PRO A 6 17.73 14.17 -5.56
CA PRO A 6 18.47 13.79 -4.36
C PRO A 6 18.60 12.27 -4.20
N GLU A 7 19.71 11.79 -3.65
CA GLU A 7 20.01 10.35 -3.59
C GLU A 7 18.94 9.51 -2.87
N TYR A 8 18.25 10.10 -1.88
CA TYR A 8 17.14 9.47 -1.16
C TYR A 8 15.88 9.28 -2.02
N LEU A 9 15.74 10.01 -3.13
CA LEU A 9 14.67 9.80 -4.10
C LEU A 9 14.95 8.64 -5.06
N ASN A 10 16.18 8.10 -5.08
CA ASN A 10 16.50 6.91 -5.85
C ASN A 10 16.06 5.65 -5.10
N LEU A 11 14.76 5.42 -5.07
CA LEU A 11 14.10 4.27 -4.44
C LEU A 11 14.74 2.93 -4.88
N LYS A 12 15.15 2.83 -6.15
CA LYS A 12 15.84 1.62 -6.66
C LYS A 12 17.17 1.40 -5.93
N LYS A 13 17.98 2.44 -5.75
CA LYS A 13 19.28 2.36 -5.07
C LYS A 13 19.11 2.01 -3.59
N VAL A 14 18.19 2.69 -2.89
CA VAL A 14 17.89 2.42 -1.47
C VAL A 14 17.43 0.98 -1.29
N PHE A 15 16.46 0.54 -2.09
CA PHE A 15 15.95 -0.82 -2.02
C PHE A 15 17.01 -1.89 -2.32
N LEU A 16 17.87 -1.67 -3.34
CA LEU A 16 18.96 -2.59 -3.65
C LEU A 16 20.01 -2.67 -2.54
N LYS A 17 20.30 -1.56 -1.86
CA LYS A 17 21.23 -1.55 -0.72
C LYS A 17 20.68 -2.39 0.44
N THR A 18 19.40 -2.22 0.77
CA THR A 18 18.72 -3.04 1.77
C THR A 18 18.67 -4.50 1.36
N LEU A 19 18.39 -4.80 0.09
CA LEU A 19 18.31 -6.16 -0.40
C LEU A 19 19.69 -6.86 -0.46
N ASN A 20 20.77 -6.15 -0.80
CA ASN A 20 22.13 -6.71 -0.74
C ASN A 20 22.48 -7.17 0.68
N PHE A 21 22.09 -6.40 1.71
CA PHE A 21 22.30 -6.79 3.11
C PHE A 21 21.58 -8.10 3.49
N ILE A 22 20.45 -8.40 2.86
CA ILE A 22 19.64 -9.59 3.16
C ILE A 22 20.01 -10.77 2.25
N ASP A 23 20.26 -10.51 0.96
CA ASP A 23 20.56 -11.50 -0.07
C ASP A 23 21.22 -10.85 -1.30
N ASP A 24 22.55 -10.97 -1.36
CA ASP A 24 23.38 -10.51 -2.48
C ASP A 24 22.99 -11.13 -3.84
N GLY A 25 22.51 -12.38 -3.85
CA GLY A 25 22.11 -13.08 -5.06
C GLY A 25 20.85 -12.48 -5.68
N ARG A 26 19.83 -12.20 -4.85
CA ARG A 26 18.59 -11.53 -5.27
C ARG A 26 18.83 -10.08 -5.67
N ALA A 27 19.67 -9.36 -4.94
CA ALA A 27 20.00 -7.98 -5.28
C ALA A 27 20.79 -7.86 -6.59
N LYS A 28 21.75 -8.75 -6.87
CA LYS A 28 22.43 -8.82 -8.17
C LYS A 28 21.45 -9.11 -9.31
N LYS A 29 20.52 -10.06 -9.15
CA LYS A 29 19.46 -10.32 -10.15
C LYS A 29 18.58 -9.10 -10.38
N LEU A 30 18.13 -8.43 -9.32
CA LEU A 30 17.26 -7.26 -9.41
C LEU A 30 17.97 -6.03 -9.99
N SER A 31 19.26 -5.84 -9.70
CA SER A 31 20.05 -4.74 -10.26
C SER A 31 20.07 -4.74 -11.79
N LYS A 32 20.15 -5.95 -12.37
CA LYS A 32 20.16 -6.24 -13.81
C LYS A 32 18.76 -6.33 -14.42
N ALA A 33 17.72 -6.46 -13.60
CA ALA A 33 16.35 -6.55 -14.08
C ALA A 33 15.92 -5.21 -14.72
N LYS A 34 15.39 -5.28 -15.95
CA LYS A 34 14.81 -4.13 -16.63
C LYS A 34 13.45 -3.85 -16.01
N GLN A 35 13.24 -2.63 -15.52
CA GLN A 35 11.93 -2.22 -15.00
C GLN A 35 10.95 -2.17 -16.19
N LYS A 36 10.01 -3.11 -16.19
CA LYS A 36 8.91 -3.13 -17.15
C LYS A 36 7.66 -2.70 -16.41
N ARG A 37 6.93 -1.73 -16.96
CA ARG A 37 5.58 -1.43 -16.48
C ARG A 37 4.71 -2.62 -16.85
N GLU A 38 4.23 -3.35 -15.86
CA GLU A 38 3.34 -4.47 -16.11
C GLU A 38 2.04 -4.00 -16.76
N LYS A 39 1.60 -4.76 -17.76
CA LYS A 39 0.32 -4.57 -18.45
C LYS A 39 -0.73 -5.37 -17.71
N MET A 40 -1.30 -4.76 -16.68
CA MET A 40 -2.38 -5.37 -15.90
C MET A 40 -3.64 -5.51 -16.76
N LEU A 41 -4.25 -6.70 -16.78
CA LEU A 41 -5.48 -7.00 -17.53
C LEU A 41 -6.65 -6.09 -17.12
N TRP A 42 -6.68 -5.71 -15.84
CA TRP A 42 -7.68 -4.84 -15.26
C TRP A 42 -7.41 -3.34 -15.48
N ARG A 43 -6.26 -2.94 -16.04
CA ARG A 43 -6.00 -1.52 -16.39
C ARG A 43 -6.97 -1.10 -17.49
N THR A 44 -7.52 0.10 -17.38
CA THR A 44 -8.37 0.73 -18.39
C THR A 44 -7.59 1.82 -19.13
N THR A 45 -7.86 1.98 -20.42
CA THR A 45 -7.35 3.09 -21.24
C THR A 45 -8.57 3.93 -21.62
N GLY A 46 -8.81 5.02 -20.88
CA GLY A 46 -9.94 5.93 -21.13
C GLY A 46 -10.75 6.31 -19.90
N ASN A 47 -10.71 5.50 -18.83
CA ASN A 47 -11.38 5.84 -17.59
C ASN A 47 -10.47 6.69 -16.69
N LYS A 48 -10.58 8.02 -16.83
CA LYS A 48 -9.83 8.99 -16.02
C LYS A 48 -10.43 9.22 -14.63
N ILE A 49 -11.71 8.88 -14.45
CA ILE A 49 -12.49 9.19 -13.25
C ILE A 49 -12.19 8.17 -12.14
N ASP A 50 -12.07 6.89 -12.48
CA ASP A 50 -11.90 5.81 -11.50
C ASP A 50 -10.44 5.46 -11.19
N CYS A 51 -9.49 6.32 -11.54
CA CYS A 51 -8.07 6.05 -11.32
C CYS A 51 -7.76 5.77 -9.84
N GLY A 52 -8.39 6.50 -8.91
CA GLY A 52 -8.27 6.26 -7.47
C GLY A 52 -8.83 4.92 -7.01
N ILE A 53 -9.94 4.47 -7.61
CA ILE A 53 -10.53 3.15 -7.32
C ILE A 53 -9.56 2.02 -7.70
N PHE A 54 -8.91 2.14 -8.87
CA PHE A 54 -7.91 1.17 -9.31
C PHE A 54 -6.66 1.16 -8.43
N VAL A 55 -6.21 2.32 -7.97
CA VAL A 55 -5.07 2.42 -7.03
C VAL A 55 -5.42 1.78 -5.70
N MET A 56 -6.57 2.13 -5.10
CA MET A 56 -7.01 1.53 -3.83
C MET A 56 -7.18 0.01 -3.95
N ARG A 57 -7.75 -0.47 -5.06
CA ARG A 57 -7.89 -1.91 -5.29
C ARG A 57 -6.55 -2.60 -5.50
N HIS A 58 -5.61 -1.96 -6.20
CA HIS A 58 -4.25 -2.50 -6.36
C HIS A 58 -3.55 -2.64 -5.00
N MET A 59 -3.68 -1.66 -4.12
CA MET A 59 -3.12 -1.76 -2.77
C MET A 59 -3.81 -2.83 -1.92
N GLU A 60 -5.10 -3.07 -2.14
CA GLU A 60 -5.87 -4.09 -1.41
C GLU A 60 -5.56 -5.53 -1.84
N THR A 61 -5.37 -5.80 -3.13
CA THR A 61 -5.25 -7.18 -3.65
C THR A 61 -3.97 -7.47 -4.44
N PHE A 62 -3.09 -6.48 -4.60
CA PHE A 62 -1.85 -6.48 -5.40
C PHE A 62 -2.07 -6.76 -6.91
N MET A 63 -2.80 -7.82 -7.26
CA MET A 63 -3.20 -8.14 -8.63
C MET A 63 -4.47 -7.43 -9.09
N GLY A 64 -5.06 -6.53 -8.30
CA GLY A 64 -6.27 -5.79 -8.68
C GLY A 64 -7.54 -6.66 -8.68
N GLY A 65 -8.47 -6.39 -9.59
CA GLY A 65 -9.74 -7.12 -9.64
C GLY A 65 -10.53 -6.89 -10.94
N ASN A 66 -11.68 -7.54 -11.05
CA ASN A 66 -12.54 -7.44 -12.24
C ASN A 66 -13.07 -6.01 -12.45
N LYS A 67 -12.95 -5.52 -13.69
CA LYS A 67 -13.45 -4.20 -14.11
C LYS A 67 -14.97 -4.04 -13.92
N ASN A 68 -15.71 -5.15 -13.91
CA ASN A 68 -17.17 -5.16 -13.80
C ASN A 68 -17.66 -4.85 -12.37
N GLN A 69 -16.74 -4.60 -11.41
CA GLN A 69 -17.08 -4.33 -10.02
C GLN A 69 -16.85 -2.87 -9.62
N ILE A 70 -16.61 -1.96 -10.58
CA ILE A 70 -16.27 -0.56 -10.30
C ILE A 70 -17.34 0.13 -9.44
N GLU A 71 -18.62 -0.10 -9.72
CA GLU A 71 -19.72 0.51 -8.97
C GLU A 71 -19.70 0.10 -7.49
N ASN A 72 -19.68 -1.21 -7.20
CA ASN A 72 -19.56 -1.72 -5.83
C ASN A 72 -18.29 -1.22 -5.13
N LEU A 73 -17.21 -1.02 -5.90
CA LEU A 73 -15.97 -0.48 -5.38
C LEU A 73 -16.06 1.00 -5.01
N ARG A 74 -16.78 1.80 -5.79
CA ARG A 74 -17.05 3.21 -5.43
C ARG A 74 -17.78 3.27 -4.11
N TYR A 75 -18.87 2.51 -3.96
CA TYR A 75 -19.62 2.46 -2.69
C TYR A 75 -18.74 2.00 -1.53
N LYS A 76 -17.99 0.91 -1.70
CA LYS A 76 -17.07 0.39 -0.67
C LYS A 76 -16.07 1.44 -0.21
N TYR A 77 -15.37 2.08 -1.15
CA TYR A 77 -14.30 3.00 -0.79
C TYR A 77 -14.82 4.34 -0.28
N VAL A 78 -15.94 4.85 -0.81
CA VAL A 78 -16.61 6.03 -0.24
C VAL A 78 -17.09 5.75 1.18
N ALA A 79 -17.74 4.61 1.43
CA ALA A 79 -18.17 4.23 2.77
C ALA A 79 -17.00 4.14 3.75
N LYS A 80 -15.87 3.55 3.35
CA LYS A 80 -14.65 3.52 4.17
C LYS A 80 -14.10 4.92 4.45
N ILE A 81 -14.04 5.79 3.45
CA ILE A 81 -13.55 7.17 3.61
C ILE A 81 -14.46 7.93 4.58
N LEU A 82 -15.78 7.89 4.37
CA LEU A 82 -16.74 8.57 5.24
C LEU A 82 -16.73 8.01 6.66
N GLN A 83 -16.65 6.69 6.82
CA GLN A 83 -16.56 6.06 8.13
C GLN A 83 -15.28 6.49 8.86
N LEU A 84 -14.14 6.58 8.17
CA LEU A 84 -12.90 7.11 8.76
C LEU A 84 -13.04 8.59 9.14
N SER A 85 -13.65 9.41 8.27
CA SER A 85 -13.86 10.84 8.54
C SER A 85 -14.83 11.11 9.70
N LEU A 86 -15.77 10.21 9.95
CA LEU A 86 -16.76 10.31 11.02
C LEU A 86 -16.34 9.59 12.31
N ASN A 87 -15.36 8.69 12.25
CA ASN A 87 -14.89 7.96 13.42
C ASN A 87 -13.97 8.85 14.28
N VAL A 88 -14.54 9.90 14.87
CA VAL A 88 -13.88 10.84 15.79
C VAL A 88 -13.26 10.15 17.02
N ASN A 89 -13.68 8.91 17.31
CA ASN A 89 -13.15 8.10 18.40
C ASN A 89 -11.93 7.25 17.99
N ILE A 90 -11.44 7.35 16.75
CA ILE A 90 -10.29 6.56 16.30
C ILE A 90 -9.03 6.87 17.11
N ASP A 91 -8.88 8.09 17.59
CA ASP A 91 -7.74 8.49 18.43
C ASP A 91 -7.85 7.91 19.84
N PHE A 92 -9.06 7.81 20.38
CA PHE A 92 -9.33 7.13 21.64
C PHE A 92 -9.06 5.62 21.53
N VAL A 93 -9.58 4.97 20.50
CA VAL A 93 -9.37 3.53 20.27
C VAL A 93 -7.88 3.21 20.05
N LYS A 94 -7.13 4.07 19.34
CA LYS A 94 -5.68 3.93 19.22
C LYS A 94 -4.97 4.03 20.57
N ALA A 95 -5.37 4.99 21.41
CA ALA A 95 -4.80 5.13 22.75
C ALA A 95 -5.05 3.88 23.62
N GLU A 96 -6.25 3.30 23.52
CA GLU A 96 -6.61 2.08 24.25
C GLU A 96 -5.82 0.85 23.78
N VAL A 97 -5.66 0.70 22.46
CA VAL A 97 -4.83 -0.36 21.86
C VAL A 97 -3.35 -0.21 22.28
N ASP A 98 -2.83 1.01 22.33
CA ASP A 98 -1.47 1.28 22.81
C ASP A 98 -1.29 0.91 24.29
N ILE A 99 -2.30 1.15 25.12
CA ILE A 99 -2.29 0.73 26.53
C ILE A 99 -2.30 -0.80 26.61
N PHE A 100 -3.17 -1.47 25.86
CA PHE A 100 -3.30 -2.93 25.87
C PHE A 100 -2.05 -3.64 25.37
N THR A 101 -1.41 -3.14 24.32
CA THR A 101 -0.17 -3.71 23.76
C THR A 101 1.04 -3.54 24.67
N LYS A 102 1.02 -2.57 25.60
CA LYS A 102 2.05 -2.37 26.62
C LYS A 102 1.84 -3.23 27.88
N GLN A 103 0.66 -3.84 28.05
CA GLN A 103 0.41 -4.74 29.18
C GLN A 103 1.13 -6.09 28.98
N PRO A 104 1.63 -6.74 30.04
CA PRO A 104 2.19 -8.08 29.97
C PRO A 104 1.18 -9.08 29.38
N ILE A 105 1.67 -10.03 28.58
CA ILE A 105 0.84 -11.00 27.83
C ILE A 105 -0.15 -11.74 28.75
N GLU A 106 0.26 -11.99 29.99
CA GLU A 106 -0.52 -12.69 31.03
C GLU A 106 -1.82 -11.97 31.44
N LYS A 107 -1.91 -10.64 31.24
CA LYS A 107 -3.10 -9.83 31.61
C LYS A 107 -4.09 -9.61 30.45
N ARG A 108 -3.79 -10.08 29.24
CA ARG A 108 -4.54 -9.73 28.02
C ARG A 108 -5.79 -10.60 27.74
N GLY A 109 -6.09 -11.58 28.58
CA GLY A 109 -7.17 -12.56 28.36
C GLY A 109 -8.16 -12.73 29.52
N SER A 110 -8.21 -11.80 30.47
CA SER A 110 -9.15 -11.85 31.60
C SER A 110 -10.21 -10.75 31.50
N SER A 111 -11.12 -10.91 30.54
CA SER A 111 -12.47 -10.31 30.55
C SER A 111 -13.39 -11.11 29.65
#